data_AF-Q07RH1-F1
#
_entry.id   AF-Q07RH1-F1
#
_cell.length_a   1.000
_cell.length_b   1.000
_cell.length_c   1.000
_cell.angle_alpha   90.00
_cell.angle_beta   90.00
_cell.angle_gamma   90.00
#
_symmetry.space_group_name_H-M   'P 1'
#
loop_
_entity.id
_entity.type
_entity.pdbx_description
1 polymer ?
#
loop_
_entity_poly.entity_id
_entity_poly.type
_entity_poly.pdbx_seq_one_letter_code
_entity_poly.pdbx_strand_id
1 'polypeptide(L)'
;MTVVGFAGMTHLGLVSAAGVASKGFRTVGYDANTQLVAELKAGQLPVFEPGLDDLVRDKGERLSFTSAVGDLGPCDVVYVAPDIPTDADGRSDVAVIHALIERIVPALNPSAVLVVLSQVEPGFTRALQAPALRQRYYQVETLVFGRAVERTTQPERYIVGCADPRAPLSPHLATVLRAFDCPVLPMRYESAELAKIAINFCLVSSVSVANTLAEVCEAIGADWSEIVPALKLDRRIGAYSYLKPGLGIAGGNLERDLATVERIAEAKGTDARVVQAWKANSRHRRDWAARTIKQVVLDAHPDATLAIWGLAYKENTHSIKNSPSLATIDQLPDIPLRLHDPMVEAGVVGRVKAQGFARELDALDGANALMILTPWPQYAKIAPGDIAARLKGKVVLDPYAVLDADAAAAAGLAYYTLGRSAQAL
;
A
#
# COMPACT_ATOMS: atom_id res chain seq x y z
N MET A 1 19.68 -27.59 15.09
CA MET A 1 18.42 -26.83 14.93
C MET A 1 18.77 -25.58 14.16
N THR A 2 18.06 -25.25 13.08
CA THR A 2 18.40 -24.10 12.23
C THR A 2 18.23 -22.79 13.00
N VAL A 3 19.24 -21.92 13.00
CA VAL A 3 19.21 -20.58 13.59
C VAL A 3 19.08 -19.55 12.46
N VAL A 4 18.17 -18.59 12.61
CA VAL A 4 17.85 -17.62 11.56
C VAL A 4 18.18 -16.20 12.02
N GLY A 5 19.01 -15.50 11.28
CA GLY A 5 19.31 -14.08 11.46
C GLY A 5 18.47 -13.20 10.54
N PHE A 6 18.16 -12.00 10.99
CA PHE A 6 17.62 -10.91 10.18
C PHE A 6 18.47 -9.67 10.42
N ALA A 7 19.01 -9.08 9.37
CA ALA A 7 19.82 -7.86 9.40
C ALA A 7 19.01 -6.69 8.83
N GLY A 8 18.81 -5.65 9.64
CA GLY A 8 17.90 -4.53 9.38
C GLY A 8 16.54 -4.77 10.03
N MET A 9 16.25 -4.08 11.13
CA MET A 9 15.02 -4.19 11.91
C MET A 9 14.00 -3.12 11.51
N THR A 10 13.84 -2.92 10.19
CA THR A 10 12.73 -2.12 9.67
C THR A 10 11.41 -2.89 9.80
N HIS A 11 10.30 -2.30 9.34
CA HIS A 11 8.99 -2.97 9.34
C HIS A 11 9.07 -4.39 8.76
N LEU A 12 9.72 -4.55 7.60
CA LEU A 12 9.88 -5.83 6.91
C LEU A 12 10.71 -6.81 7.74
N GLY A 13 11.87 -6.38 8.24
CA GLY A 13 12.78 -7.22 9.02
C GLY A 13 12.18 -7.68 10.35
N LEU A 14 11.57 -6.77 11.10
CA LEU A 14 10.96 -7.05 12.40
C LEU A 14 9.78 -8.03 12.29
N VAL A 15 8.83 -7.75 11.41
CA VAL A 15 7.65 -8.62 11.25
C VAL A 15 8.08 -10.01 10.74
N SER A 16 9.04 -10.06 9.81
CA SER A 16 9.57 -11.32 9.28
C SER A 16 10.31 -12.14 10.35
N ALA A 17 11.12 -11.49 11.18
CA ALA A 17 11.82 -12.13 12.30
C ALA A 17 10.84 -12.72 13.32
N ALA A 18 9.81 -11.95 13.71
CA ALA A 18 8.76 -12.42 14.61
C ALA A 18 7.97 -13.58 14.01
N GLY A 19 7.66 -13.53 12.71
CA GLY A 19 6.99 -14.61 11.99
C GLY A 19 7.82 -15.90 11.91
N VAL A 20 9.12 -15.82 11.64
CA VAL A 20 10.01 -17.00 11.66
C VAL A 20 10.15 -17.57 13.06
N ALA A 21 10.35 -16.74 14.09
CA ALA A 21 10.37 -17.18 15.47
C ALA A 21 9.05 -17.87 15.87
N SER A 22 7.92 -17.45 15.28
CA SER A 22 6.61 -18.08 15.49
C SER A 22 6.52 -19.53 15.05
N LYS A 23 7.32 -19.93 14.06
CA LYS A 23 7.43 -21.31 13.58
C LYS A 23 8.44 -22.14 14.39
N GLY A 24 8.94 -21.61 15.51
CA GLY A 24 9.76 -22.34 16.47
C GLY A 24 11.27 -22.24 16.24
N PHE A 25 11.72 -21.47 15.25
CA PHE A 25 13.15 -21.21 15.05
C PHE A 25 13.71 -20.28 16.13
N ARG A 26 14.99 -20.46 16.46
CA ARG A 26 15.75 -19.43 17.17
C ARG A 26 16.09 -18.33 16.17
N THR A 27 15.71 -17.10 16.48
CA THR A 27 15.80 -15.96 15.58
C THR A 27 16.57 -14.80 16.22
N VAL A 28 17.54 -14.25 15.48
CA VAL A 28 18.36 -13.11 15.89
C VAL A 28 18.04 -11.92 14.99
N GLY A 29 17.47 -10.86 15.55
CA GLY A 29 17.27 -9.58 14.89
C GLY A 29 18.47 -8.65 15.13
N TYR A 30 19.22 -8.34 14.08
CA TYR A 30 20.35 -7.41 14.11
C TYR A 30 19.96 -6.06 13.51
N ASP A 31 20.27 -4.97 14.21
CA ASP A 31 20.30 -3.63 13.63
C ASP A 31 21.52 -2.85 14.15
N ALA A 32 22.09 -2.00 13.30
CA ALA A 32 23.23 -1.18 13.69
C ALA A 32 22.82 0.00 14.61
N ASN A 33 21.55 0.40 14.58
CA ASN A 33 21.02 1.42 15.45
C ASN A 33 20.84 0.85 16.87
N THR A 34 21.78 1.20 17.75
CA THR A 34 21.80 0.76 19.15
C THR A 34 20.58 1.22 19.95
N GLN A 35 20.03 2.39 19.62
CA GLN A 35 18.83 2.92 20.26
C GLN A 35 17.61 2.07 19.87
N LEU A 36 17.41 1.82 18.57
CA LEU A 36 16.35 0.96 18.07
C LEU A 36 16.42 -0.44 18.72
N VAL A 37 17.61 -1.03 18.81
CA VAL A 37 17.79 -2.33 19.48
C VAL A 37 17.42 -2.28 20.96
N ALA A 38 17.75 -1.19 21.67
CA ALA A 38 17.37 -1.03 23.07
C ALA A 38 15.84 -0.93 23.25
N GLU A 39 15.17 -0.18 22.37
CA GLU A 39 13.71 -0.05 22.34
C GLU A 39 13.05 -1.41 22.07
N LEU A 40 13.51 -2.16 21.06
CA LEU A 40 13.02 -3.50 20.74
C LEU A 40 13.22 -4.49 21.91
N LYS A 41 14.36 -4.44 22.61
CA LYS A 41 14.60 -5.25 23.81
C LYS A 41 13.66 -4.90 24.97
N ALA A 42 13.24 -3.64 25.05
CA ALA A 42 12.25 -3.17 26.03
C ALA A 42 10.80 -3.48 25.60
N GLY A 43 10.59 -4.14 24.47
CA GLY A 43 9.25 -4.42 23.92
C GLY A 43 8.59 -3.20 23.27
N GLN A 44 9.34 -2.13 22.99
CA GLN A 44 8.85 -0.94 22.32
C GLN A 44 9.07 -1.10 20.82
N LEU A 45 7.99 -1.37 20.08
CA LEU A 45 8.06 -1.61 18.64
C LEU A 45 7.89 -0.29 17.86
N PRO A 46 8.76 0.03 16.89
CA PRO A 46 8.70 1.28 16.14
C PRO A 46 7.61 1.30 15.06
N VAL A 47 6.86 0.20 14.92
CA VAL A 47 5.86 -0.01 13.87
C VAL A 47 4.59 -0.58 14.49
N PHE A 48 3.44 -0.17 13.95
CA PHE A 48 2.15 -0.65 14.37
C PHE A 48 1.56 -1.62 13.34
N GLU A 49 1.35 -2.86 13.75
CA GLU A 49 0.66 -3.90 12.97
C GLU A 49 -0.26 -4.69 13.91
N PRO A 50 -1.52 -4.99 13.50
CA PRO A 50 -2.43 -5.78 14.31
C PRO A 50 -1.81 -7.12 14.74
N GLY A 51 -1.69 -7.35 16.05
CA GLY A 51 -1.17 -8.58 16.64
C GLY A 51 0.36 -8.69 16.71
N LEU A 52 1.13 -7.66 16.32
CA LEU A 52 2.59 -7.73 16.34
C LEU A 52 3.19 -7.75 17.75
N ASP A 53 2.67 -6.91 18.67
CA ASP A 53 3.12 -6.87 20.06
C ASP A 53 2.98 -8.24 20.74
N ASP A 54 1.82 -8.88 20.54
CA ASP A 54 1.54 -10.22 21.04
C ASP A 54 2.48 -11.24 20.39
N LEU A 55 2.66 -11.16 19.06
CA LEU A 55 3.54 -12.06 18.34
C LEU A 55 4.97 -12.01 18.88
N VAL A 56 5.53 -10.81 19.08
CA VAL A 56 6.89 -10.62 19.59
C VAL A 56 7.01 -11.13 21.03
N ARG A 57 6.07 -10.72 21.90
CA ARG A 57 6.05 -11.11 23.32
C ARG A 57 5.99 -12.63 23.51
N ASP A 58 5.16 -13.31 22.72
CA ASP A 58 4.93 -14.76 22.84
C ASP A 58 6.14 -15.60 22.38
N LYS A 59 7.15 -15.02 21.72
CA LYS A 59 8.37 -15.75 21.35
C LYS A 59 9.33 -15.94 22.50
N GLY A 60 9.28 -15.07 23.51
CA GLY A 60 10.23 -15.09 24.62
C GLY A 60 11.67 -15.17 24.10
N GLU A 61 12.44 -16.11 24.62
CA GLU A 61 13.86 -16.29 24.28
C GLU A 61 14.13 -16.75 22.83
N ARG A 62 13.09 -17.13 22.06
CA ARG A 62 13.25 -17.52 20.65
C ARG A 62 13.55 -16.34 19.73
N LEU A 63 13.20 -15.11 20.12
CA LEU A 63 13.52 -13.91 19.35
C LEU A 63 14.38 -12.98 20.20
N SER A 64 15.60 -12.72 19.75
CA SER A 64 16.53 -11.82 20.43
C SER A 64 16.97 -10.69 19.51
N PHE A 65 17.09 -9.48 20.04
CA PHE A 65 17.59 -8.33 19.30
C PHE A 65 19.03 -7.98 19.70
N THR A 66 19.85 -7.53 18.76
CA THR A 66 21.25 -7.18 19.01
C THR A 66 21.77 -6.11 18.05
N SER A 67 22.75 -5.35 18.53
CA SER A 67 23.55 -4.43 17.70
C SER A 67 24.98 -4.94 17.47
N ALA A 68 25.32 -6.11 18.00
CA ALA A 68 26.61 -6.75 17.81
C ALA A 68 26.55 -7.66 16.57
N VAL A 69 27.29 -7.30 15.52
CA VAL A 69 27.30 -8.06 14.26
C VAL A 69 27.76 -9.52 14.44
N GLY A 70 28.63 -9.78 15.43
CA GLY A 70 29.12 -11.12 15.75
C GLY A 70 28.03 -12.11 16.17
N ASP A 71 26.90 -11.62 16.67
CA ASP A 71 25.76 -12.46 17.07
C ASP A 71 25.04 -13.10 15.87
N LEU A 72 25.33 -12.63 14.64
CA LEU A 72 24.88 -13.30 13.41
C LEU A 72 25.76 -14.50 13.03
N GLY A 73 26.96 -14.64 13.59
CA GLY A 73 27.91 -15.71 13.25
C GLY A 73 27.36 -17.14 13.44
N PRO A 74 26.57 -17.43 14.49
CA PRO A 74 25.92 -18.72 14.67
C PRO A 74 24.71 -18.98 13.77
N CYS A 75 24.25 -18.00 12.97
CA CYS A 75 23.06 -18.14 12.14
C CYS A 75 23.36 -18.96 10.87
N ASP A 76 22.49 -19.92 10.56
CA ASP A 76 22.59 -20.74 9.34
C ASP A 76 21.99 -20.04 8.12
N VAL A 77 20.96 -19.21 8.35
CA VAL A 77 20.30 -18.40 7.33
C VAL A 77 20.25 -16.97 7.85
N VAL A 78 20.69 -16.00 7.05
CA VAL A 78 20.67 -14.57 7.39
C VAL A 78 19.91 -13.82 6.31
N TYR A 79 18.75 -13.28 6.67
CA TYR A 79 17.97 -12.38 5.84
C TYR A 79 18.50 -10.96 5.92
N VAL A 80 18.53 -10.25 4.79
CA VAL A 80 18.91 -8.83 4.70
C VAL A 80 17.67 -8.05 4.31
N ALA A 81 17.18 -7.22 5.23
CA ALA A 81 15.88 -6.57 5.15
C ALA A 81 15.88 -5.07 5.52
N PRO A 82 16.88 -4.24 5.11
CA PRO A 82 16.77 -2.80 5.28
C PRO A 82 15.68 -2.21 4.38
N ASP A 83 15.14 -1.07 4.77
CA ASP A 83 14.34 -0.26 3.84
C ASP A 83 15.28 0.33 2.79
N ILE A 84 14.81 0.37 1.55
CA ILE A 84 15.55 0.95 0.42
C ILE A 84 14.92 2.30 0.09
N PRO A 85 15.57 3.42 0.48
CA PRO A 85 15.07 4.75 0.16
C PRO A 85 14.89 4.90 -1.35
N THR A 86 13.86 5.64 -1.73
CA THR A 86 13.58 5.94 -3.13
C THR A 86 13.47 7.45 -3.29
N ASP A 87 14.10 8.00 -4.33
CA ASP A 87 13.99 9.43 -4.65
C ASP A 87 12.65 9.77 -5.33
N ALA A 88 12.45 11.06 -5.64
CA ALA A 88 11.24 11.53 -6.30
C ALA A 88 11.05 10.99 -7.72
N ASP A 89 12.12 10.53 -8.37
CA ASP A 89 12.09 9.93 -9.71
C ASP A 89 11.88 8.41 -9.67
N GLY A 90 11.70 7.83 -8.48
CA GLY A 90 11.50 6.39 -8.32
C GLY A 90 12.80 5.58 -8.36
N ARG A 91 13.97 6.21 -8.17
CA ARG A 91 15.26 5.49 -8.14
C ARG A 91 15.55 5.01 -6.74
N SER A 92 15.91 3.72 -6.66
CA SER A 92 16.23 3.06 -5.39
C SER A 92 17.69 3.31 -4.98
N ASP A 93 17.92 3.76 -3.75
CA ASP A 93 19.26 3.87 -3.17
C ASP A 93 19.72 2.52 -2.61
N VAL A 94 20.38 1.74 -3.47
CA VAL A 94 20.91 0.42 -3.11
C VAL A 94 22.18 0.48 -2.27
N ALA A 95 22.77 1.66 -2.03
CA ALA A 95 23.99 1.79 -1.22
C ALA A 95 23.76 1.31 0.21
N VAL A 96 22.55 1.53 0.75
CA VAL A 96 22.15 1.11 2.11
C VAL A 96 22.26 -0.40 2.28
N ILE A 97 21.73 -1.18 1.33
CA ILE A 97 21.78 -2.64 1.39
C ILE A 97 23.18 -3.19 1.10
N HIS A 98 23.93 -2.57 0.18
CA HIS A 98 25.33 -2.93 -0.05
C HIS A 98 26.17 -2.76 1.22
N ALA A 99 26.07 -1.60 1.88
CA ALA A 99 26.80 -1.32 3.12
C ALA A 99 26.42 -2.29 4.26
N LEU A 100 25.15 -2.67 4.36
CA LEU A 100 24.72 -3.65 5.36
C LEU A 100 25.27 -5.05 5.06
N ILE A 101 25.25 -5.48 3.79
CA ILE A 101 25.84 -6.76 3.37
C ILE A 101 27.35 -6.75 3.68
N GLU A 102 28.09 -5.73 3.25
CA GLU A 102 29.52 -5.60 3.50
C GLU A 102 29.87 -5.63 4.99
N ARG A 103 28.99 -5.11 5.85
CA ARG A 103 29.16 -5.14 7.30
C ARG A 103 28.95 -6.52 7.90
N ILE A 104 27.89 -7.23 7.51
CA ILE A 104 27.51 -8.49 8.17
C ILE A 104 28.29 -9.69 7.64
N VAL A 105 28.60 -9.71 6.34
CA VAL A 105 29.19 -10.88 5.67
C VAL A 105 30.49 -11.38 6.33
N PRO A 106 31.43 -10.51 6.76
CA PRO A 106 32.65 -10.96 7.43
C PRO A 106 32.42 -11.70 8.76
N ALA A 107 31.28 -11.48 9.43
CA ALA A 107 30.94 -12.11 10.70
C ALA A 107 30.18 -13.44 10.53
N LEU A 108 29.68 -13.73 9.33
CA LEU A 108 28.86 -14.91 9.09
C LEU A 108 29.72 -16.17 8.96
N ASN A 109 29.12 -17.32 9.28
CA ASN A 109 29.72 -18.60 8.96
C ASN A 109 29.91 -18.71 7.42
N PRO A 110 31.05 -19.22 6.90
CA PRO A 110 31.26 -19.40 5.46
C PRO A 110 30.21 -20.29 4.75
N SER A 111 29.52 -21.14 5.51
CA SER A 111 28.43 -22.00 5.03
C SER A 111 27.03 -21.37 5.17
N ALA A 112 26.92 -20.22 5.81
CA ALA A 112 25.64 -19.52 6.01
C ALA A 112 24.99 -19.16 4.68
N VAL A 113 23.67 -19.17 4.68
CA VAL A 113 22.84 -18.76 3.56
C VAL A 113 22.48 -17.29 3.72
N LEU A 114 22.82 -16.45 2.75
CA LEU A 114 22.36 -15.07 2.71
C LEU A 114 21.09 -14.96 1.88
N VAL A 115 20.05 -14.31 2.40
CA VAL A 115 18.79 -14.09 1.67
C VAL A 115 18.50 -12.60 1.61
N VAL A 116 18.53 -12.01 0.42
CA VAL A 116 18.04 -10.65 0.21
C VAL A 116 16.51 -10.68 0.28
N LEU A 117 15.93 -9.93 1.22
CA LEU A 117 14.48 -9.83 1.42
C LEU A 117 13.94 -8.46 0.98
N SER A 118 14.76 -7.42 1.06
CA SER A 118 14.42 -6.08 0.60
C SER A 118 14.13 -6.05 -0.90
N GLN A 119 13.21 -5.16 -1.28
CA GLN A 119 12.90 -4.93 -2.69
C GLN A 119 14.11 -4.31 -3.39
N VAL A 120 14.57 -4.96 -4.45
CA VAL A 120 15.72 -4.52 -5.27
C VAL A 120 15.39 -4.64 -6.75
N GLU A 121 16.16 -3.98 -7.60
CA GLU A 121 15.96 -4.04 -9.05
C GLU A 121 16.46 -5.37 -9.64
N PRO A 122 15.86 -5.83 -10.75
CA PRO A 122 16.33 -7.03 -11.45
C PRO A 122 17.82 -6.98 -11.81
N GLY A 123 18.57 -7.99 -11.37
CA GLY A 123 20.01 -8.14 -11.55
C GLY A 123 20.81 -7.90 -10.27
N PHE A 124 20.23 -7.29 -9.23
CA PHE A 124 20.94 -6.93 -8.00
C PHE A 124 21.62 -8.15 -7.34
N THR A 125 20.86 -9.21 -7.07
CA THR A 125 21.36 -10.37 -6.31
C THR A 125 22.44 -11.13 -7.10
N ARG A 126 22.36 -11.12 -8.44
CA ARG A 126 23.40 -11.69 -9.30
C ARG A 126 24.68 -10.86 -9.24
N ALA A 127 24.56 -9.54 -9.24
CA ALA A 127 25.67 -8.61 -9.25
C ALA A 127 26.39 -8.46 -7.90
N LEU A 128 25.80 -8.93 -6.79
CA LEU A 128 26.43 -8.89 -5.47
C LEU A 128 27.86 -9.44 -5.51
N GLN A 129 28.83 -8.63 -5.09
CA GLN A 129 30.23 -9.03 -4.99
C GLN A 129 30.54 -9.49 -3.56
N ALA A 130 30.04 -10.68 -3.21
CA ALA A 130 30.25 -11.28 -1.88
C ALA A 130 30.92 -12.66 -2.03
N PRO A 131 32.21 -12.73 -2.42
CA PRO A 131 32.88 -14.00 -2.75
C PRO A 131 32.94 -14.97 -1.57
N ALA A 132 32.87 -14.46 -0.33
CA ALA A 132 32.83 -15.27 0.89
C ALA A 132 31.54 -16.08 1.05
N LEU A 133 30.44 -15.68 0.38
CA LEU A 133 29.15 -16.36 0.46
C LEU A 133 28.80 -17.03 -0.85
N ARG A 134 28.94 -18.35 -0.86
CA ARG A 134 28.59 -19.19 -2.02
C ARG A 134 27.10 -19.44 -2.14
N GLN A 135 26.35 -19.37 -1.04
CA GLN A 135 24.92 -19.63 -0.97
C GLN A 135 24.17 -18.33 -0.73
N ARG A 136 23.60 -17.78 -1.80
CA ARG A 136 22.79 -16.57 -1.75
C ARG A 136 21.47 -16.79 -2.46
N TYR A 137 20.43 -16.15 -1.95
CA TYR A 137 19.09 -16.19 -2.49
C TYR A 137 18.47 -14.80 -2.43
N TYR A 138 17.42 -14.63 -3.21
CA TYR A 138 16.49 -13.52 -3.07
C TYR A 138 15.14 -14.11 -2.66
N GLN A 139 14.42 -13.48 -1.76
CA GLN A 139 13.06 -13.88 -1.41
C GLN A 139 12.13 -12.70 -1.63
N VAL A 140 11.10 -12.91 -2.46
CA VAL A 140 10.09 -11.87 -2.70
C VAL A 140 9.25 -11.69 -1.43
N GLU A 141 9.21 -10.48 -0.90
CA GLU A 141 8.24 -10.09 0.12
C GLU A 141 6.91 -9.66 -0.52
N THR A 142 5.79 -9.96 0.13
CA THR A 142 4.44 -9.54 -0.32
C THR A 142 3.61 -8.99 0.83
N LEU A 143 4.26 -8.34 1.79
CA LEU A 143 3.59 -7.75 2.94
C LEU A 143 2.59 -6.69 2.50
N VAL A 144 1.50 -6.60 3.26
CA VAL A 144 0.47 -5.58 3.12
C VAL A 144 0.34 -4.93 4.49
N PHE A 145 0.58 -3.62 4.56
CA PHE A 145 0.44 -2.87 5.80
C PHE A 145 -0.94 -3.07 6.43
N GLY A 146 -0.98 -3.23 7.74
CA GLY A 146 -2.18 -3.57 8.52
C GLY A 146 -2.56 -5.05 8.48
N ARG A 147 -1.87 -5.87 7.68
CA ARG A 147 -2.00 -7.33 7.61
C ARG A 147 -0.63 -8.03 7.53
N ALA A 148 0.44 -7.36 7.96
CA ALA A 148 1.78 -7.90 7.77
C ALA A 148 2.01 -9.14 8.64
N VAL A 149 1.47 -9.15 9.87
CA VAL A 149 1.53 -10.30 10.78
C VAL A 149 0.83 -11.53 10.20
N GLU A 150 -0.39 -11.36 9.70
CA GLU A 150 -1.16 -12.42 9.02
C GLU A 150 -0.36 -13.00 7.85
N ARG A 151 0.11 -12.14 6.93
CA ARG A 151 0.83 -12.57 5.72
C ARG A 151 2.16 -13.25 6.01
N THR A 152 2.87 -12.84 7.05
CA THR A 152 4.15 -13.48 7.41
C THR A 152 3.90 -14.83 8.08
N THR A 153 2.87 -14.96 8.91
CA THR A 153 2.61 -16.21 9.66
C THR A 153 1.87 -17.27 8.82
N GLN A 154 1.10 -16.83 7.83
CA GLN A 154 0.31 -17.66 6.91
C GLN A 154 0.47 -17.18 5.45
N PRO A 155 1.67 -17.27 4.87
CA PRO A 155 1.91 -16.82 3.50
C PRO A 155 1.21 -17.72 2.50
N GLU A 156 0.66 -17.15 1.42
CA GLU A 156 0.03 -17.96 0.37
C GLU A 156 1.05 -18.75 -0.45
N ARG A 157 2.29 -18.25 -0.53
CA ARG A 157 3.44 -18.85 -1.23
C ARG A 157 4.74 -18.16 -0.84
N TYR A 158 5.86 -18.83 -1.08
CA TYR A 158 7.19 -18.21 -1.16
C TYR A 158 7.71 -18.21 -2.59
N ILE A 159 8.29 -17.08 -3.01
CA ILE A 159 9.00 -16.96 -4.30
C ILE A 159 10.47 -16.73 -4.00
N VAL A 160 11.33 -17.60 -4.53
CA VAL A 160 12.76 -17.63 -4.18
C VAL A 160 13.61 -17.52 -5.44
N GLY A 161 14.38 -16.44 -5.54
CA GLY A 161 15.41 -16.25 -6.55
C GLY A 161 16.69 -16.99 -6.20
N CYS A 162 17.22 -17.76 -7.14
CA CYS A 162 18.48 -18.49 -7.02
C CYS A 162 19.27 -18.47 -8.35
N ALA A 163 20.48 -19.03 -8.35
CA ALA A 163 21.31 -19.13 -9.55
C ALA A 163 20.75 -20.14 -10.57
N ASP A 164 20.33 -21.31 -10.08
CA ASP A 164 19.68 -22.37 -10.87
C ASP A 164 18.41 -22.85 -10.15
N PRO A 165 17.21 -22.59 -10.69
CA PRO A 165 15.95 -23.02 -10.08
C PRO A 165 15.69 -24.52 -10.15
N ARG A 166 16.49 -25.27 -10.91
CA ARG A 166 16.41 -26.73 -10.97
C ARG A 166 17.22 -27.39 -9.85
N ALA A 167 18.20 -26.68 -9.29
CA ALA A 167 18.97 -27.16 -8.17
C ALA A 167 18.14 -27.07 -6.87
N PRO A 168 18.28 -28.03 -5.94
CA PRO A 168 17.63 -27.94 -4.65
C PRO A 168 18.10 -26.68 -3.89
N LEU A 169 17.18 -26.04 -3.18
CA LEU A 169 17.52 -24.98 -2.24
C LEU A 169 18.41 -25.55 -1.11
N SER A 170 19.22 -24.69 -0.50
CA SER A 170 20.00 -25.05 0.69
C SER A 170 19.13 -25.74 1.74
N PRO A 171 19.60 -26.83 2.38
CA PRO A 171 18.83 -27.55 3.39
C PRO A 171 18.34 -26.64 4.54
N HIS A 172 19.16 -25.66 4.94
CA HIS A 172 18.78 -24.70 5.99
C HIS A 172 17.64 -23.79 5.55
N LEU A 173 17.76 -23.15 4.38
CA LEU A 173 16.71 -22.31 3.83
C LEU A 173 15.43 -23.10 3.56
N ALA A 174 15.55 -24.28 2.95
CA ALA A 174 14.40 -25.12 2.66
C ALA A 174 13.66 -25.56 3.94
N THR A 175 14.38 -25.77 5.05
CA THR A 175 13.78 -26.07 6.35
C THR A 175 13.00 -24.88 6.90
N VAL A 176 13.54 -23.66 6.81
CA VAL A 176 12.84 -22.44 7.21
C VAL A 176 11.55 -22.25 6.40
N LEU A 177 11.62 -22.35 5.06
CA LEU A 177 10.48 -22.12 4.18
C LEU A 177 9.36 -23.15 4.37
N ARG A 178 9.70 -24.44 4.52
CA ARG A 178 8.70 -25.52 4.70
C ARG A 178 7.90 -25.40 6.00
N ALA A 179 8.41 -24.72 7.01
CA ALA A 179 7.71 -24.56 8.29
C ALA A 179 6.42 -23.71 8.20
N PHE A 180 6.20 -23.02 7.07
CA PHE A 180 5.02 -22.20 6.84
C PHE A 180 3.92 -22.92 6.05
N ASP A 181 4.17 -24.17 5.60
CA ASP A 181 3.19 -25.01 4.91
C ASP A 181 2.55 -24.34 3.68
N CYS A 182 3.36 -23.65 2.88
CA CYS A 182 2.94 -23.04 1.62
C CYS A 182 3.84 -23.45 0.44
N PRO A 183 3.36 -23.34 -0.81
CA PRO A 183 4.17 -23.62 -1.98
C PRO A 183 5.42 -22.74 -2.05
N VAL A 184 6.56 -23.35 -2.33
CA VAL A 184 7.82 -22.66 -2.62
C VAL A 184 8.04 -22.67 -4.12
N LEU A 185 8.30 -21.50 -4.71
CA LEU A 185 8.47 -21.28 -6.14
C LEU A 185 9.90 -20.79 -6.44
N PRO A 186 10.87 -21.70 -6.66
CA PRO A 186 12.21 -21.33 -7.09
C PRO A 186 12.21 -20.78 -8.52
N MET A 187 12.95 -19.69 -8.74
CA MET A 187 13.19 -19.11 -10.06
C MET A 187 14.57 -18.43 -10.09
N ARG A 188 14.99 -17.94 -11.26
CA ARG A 188 16.27 -17.20 -11.37
C ARG A 188 16.19 -15.88 -10.59
N TYR A 189 17.33 -15.34 -10.14
CA TYR A 189 17.38 -14.05 -9.42
C TYR A 189 16.56 -12.96 -10.11
N GLU A 190 16.84 -12.68 -11.38
CA GLU A 190 16.15 -11.63 -12.14
C GLU A 190 14.66 -11.91 -12.27
N SER A 191 14.28 -13.19 -12.38
CA SER A 191 12.88 -13.59 -12.46
C SER A 191 12.15 -13.31 -11.14
N ALA A 192 12.79 -13.57 -9.99
CA ALA A 192 12.18 -13.31 -8.69
C ALA A 192 12.12 -11.81 -8.38
N GLU A 193 13.19 -11.06 -8.67
CA GLU A 193 13.24 -9.61 -8.52
C GLU A 193 12.16 -8.94 -9.40
N LEU A 194 12.03 -9.38 -10.66
CA LEU A 194 10.96 -8.92 -11.55
C LEU A 194 9.58 -9.43 -11.13
N ALA A 195 9.45 -10.60 -10.51
CA ALA A 195 8.16 -11.13 -10.06
C ALA A 195 7.47 -10.19 -9.05
N LYS A 196 8.24 -9.51 -8.19
CA LYS A 196 7.69 -8.50 -7.29
C LYS A 196 7.07 -7.33 -8.05
N ILE A 197 7.82 -6.79 -8.99
CA ILE A 197 7.36 -5.71 -9.89
C ILE A 197 6.14 -6.19 -10.68
N ALA A 198 6.15 -7.41 -11.22
CA ALA A 198 5.07 -7.97 -12.01
C ALA A 198 3.77 -8.11 -11.21
N ILE A 199 3.84 -8.53 -9.93
CA ILE A 199 2.66 -8.56 -9.04
C ILE A 199 2.03 -7.16 -8.94
N ASN A 200 2.86 -6.14 -8.67
CA ASN A 200 2.40 -4.76 -8.56
C ASN A 200 1.89 -4.23 -9.91
N PHE A 201 2.53 -4.60 -11.02
CA PHE A 201 2.12 -4.25 -12.37
C PHE A 201 0.74 -4.83 -12.73
N CYS A 202 0.46 -6.08 -12.35
CA CYS A 202 -0.87 -6.69 -12.51
C CYS A 202 -1.94 -5.99 -11.67
N LEU A 203 -1.60 -5.55 -10.45
CA LEU A 203 -2.50 -4.75 -9.61
C LEU A 203 -2.81 -3.39 -10.27
N VAL A 204 -1.78 -2.67 -10.74
CA VAL A 204 -1.95 -1.41 -11.47
C VAL A 204 -2.81 -1.60 -12.72
N SER A 205 -2.56 -2.66 -13.48
CA SER A 205 -3.35 -2.98 -14.67
C SER A 205 -4.82 -3.19 -14.33
N SER A 206 -5.11 -3.96 -13.27
CA SER A 206 -6.48 -4.26 -12.83
C SER A 206 -7.21 -2.99 -12.37
N VAL A 207 -6.54 -2.14 -11.59
CA VAL A 207 -7.07 -0.83 -11.16
C VAL A 207 -7.35 0.07 -12.37
N SER A 208 -6.41 0.14 -13.32
CA SER A 208 -6.55 0.99 -14.50
C SER A 208 -7.69 0.54 -15.42
N VAL A 209 -7.89 -0.77 -15.56
CA VAL A 209 -9.06 -1.36 -16.25
C VAL A 209 -10.35 -0.99 -15.52
N ALA A 210 -10.41 -1.21 -14.20
CA ALA A 210 -11.58 -0.88 -13.40
C ALA A 210 -11.92 0.61 -13.49
N ASN A 211 -10.93 1.50 -13.39
CA ASN A 211 -11.12 2.95 -13.52
C ASN A 211 -11.66 3.35 -14.89
N THR A 212 -11.07 2.80 -15.96
CA THR A 212 -11.48 3.13 -17.33
C THR A 212 -12.91 2.68 -17.60
N LEU A 213 -13.23 1.43 -17.26
CA LEU A 213 -14.57 0.88 -17.50
C LEU A 213 -15.62 1.47 -16.57
N ALA A 214 -15.27 1.79 -15.32
CA ALA A 214 -16.15 2.50 -14.40
C ALA A 214 -16.58 3.85 -14.98
N GLU A 215 -15.65 4.64 -15.52
CA GLU A 215 -16.00 5.94 -16.13
C GLU A 215 -16.85 5.77 -17.40
N VAL A 216 -16.62 4.72 -18.18
CA VAL A 216 -17.51 4.36 -19.29
C VAL A 216 -18.92 4.01 -18.78
N CYS A 217 -19.03 3.27 -17.67
CA CYS A 217 -20.32 2.94 -17.05
C CYS A 217 -21.09 4.20 -16.66
N GLU A 218 -20.41 5.18 -16.05
CA GLU A 218 -20.97 6.50 -15.69
C GLU A 218 -21.64 7.17 -16.91
N ALA A 219 -21.01 7.08 -18.09
CA ALA A 219 -21.46 7.74 -19.32
C ALA A 219 -22.58 7.01 -20.08
N ILE A 220 -22.63 5.67 -20.01
CA ILE A 220 -23.60 4.86 -20.77
C ILE A 220 -24.81 4.41 -19.96
N GLY A 221 -24.88 4.79 -18.67
CA GLY A 221 -25.97 4.38 -17.78
C GLY A 221 -25.81 2.96 -17.21
N ALA A 222 -24.59 2.42 -17.19
CA ALA A 222 -24.30 1.14 -16.54
C ALA A 222 -23.79 1.36 -15.11
N ASP A 223 -23.76 0.29 -14.31
CA ASP A 223 -23.17 0.26 -12.98
C ASP A 223 -22.04 -0.77 -12.91
N TRP A 224 -20.83 -0.29 -12.62
CA TRP A 224 -19.64 -1.13 -12.50
C TRP A 224 -19.77 -2.18 -11.39
N SER A 225 -20.49 -1.87 -10.31
CA SER A 225 -20.72 -2.80 -9.20
C SER A 225 -21.57 -4.02 -9.60
N GLU A 226 -22.41 -3.89 -10.63
CA GLU A 226 -23.16 -5.01 -11.22
C GLU A 226 -22.26 -5.95 -12.04
N ILE A 227 -21.19 -5.39 -12.65
CA ILE A 227 -20.26 -6.12 -13.52
C ILE A 227 -19.20 -6.88 -12.70
N VAL A 228 -18.72 -6.30 -11.59
CA VAL A 228 -17.64 -6.85 -10.77
C VAL A 228 -17.87 -8.31 -10.32
N PRO A 229 -19.07 -8.71 -9.82
CA PRO A 229 -19.34 -10.10 -9.45
C PRO A 229 -19.16 -11.08 -10.61
N ALA A 230 -19.62 -10.72 -11.81
CA ALA A 230 -19.47 -11.56 -13.01
C ALA A 230 -17.98 -11.77 -13.36
N LEU A 231 -17.17 -10.71 -13.30
CA LEU A 231 -15.74 -10.80 -13.55
C LEU A 231 -15.01 -11.66 -12.51
N LYS A 232 -15.37 -11.52 -11.23
CA LYS A 232 -14.75 -12.32 -10.14
C LYS A 232 -15.08 -13.82 -10.22
N LEU A 233 -16.24 -14.17 -10.78
CA LEU A 233 -16.64 -15.57 -11.01
C LEU A 233 -15.94 -16.20 -12.21
N ASP A 234 -15.48 -15.40 -13.18
CA ASP A 234 -14.66 -15.91 -14.28
C ASP A 234 -13.30 -16.37 -13.74
N ARG A 235 -13.03 -17.68 -13.83
CA ARG A 235 -11.81 -18.30 -13.28
C ARG A 235 -10.51 -17.76 -13.88
N ARG A 236 -10.56 -17.11 -15.06
CA ARG A 236 -9.39 -16.49 -15.70
C ARG A 236 -9.03 -15.14 -15.09
N ILE A 237 -9.98 -14.50 -14.41
CA ILE A 237 -9.80 -13.24 -13.68
C ILE A 237 -9.66 -13.57 -12.18
N GLY A 238 -10.60 -14.32 -11.62
CA GLY A 238 -10.54 -14.87 -10.27
C GLY A 238 -11.18 -14.00 -9.19
N ALA A 239 -11.63 -14.67 -8.12
CA ALA A 239 -12.43 -14.09 -7.06
C ALA A 239 -11.74 -12.97 -6.26
N TYR A 240 -10.41 -13.01 -6.21
CA TYR A 240 -9.58 -12.07 -5.46
C TYR A 240 -9.04 -10.91 -6.30
N SER A 241 -9.46 -10.81 -7.58
CA SER A 241 -9.04 -9.73 -8.45
C SER A 241 -9.43 -8.36 -7.92
N TYR A 242 -8.49 -7.41 -8.00
CA TYR A 242 -8.69 -6.04 -7.58
C TYR A 242 -9.41 -5.25 -8.67
N LEU A 243 -10.74 -5.17 -8.55
CA LEU A 243 -11.63 -4.54 -9.54
C LEU A 243 -12.38 -3.34 -8.97
N LYS A 244 -11.97 -2.82 -7.81
CA LYS A 244 -12.58 -1.60 -7.25
C LYS A 244 -11.99 -0.37 -7.95
N PRO A 245 -12.82 0.50 -8.56
CA PRO A 245 -12.33 1.76 -9.11
C PRO A 245 -11.90 2.70 -7.97
N GLY A 246 -11.05 3.65 -8.32
CA GLY A 246 -10.54 4.66 -7.38
C GLY A 246 -10.13 5.94 -8.10
N LEU A 247 -9.56 6.86 -7.33
CA LEU A 247 -9.07 8.16 -7.80
C LEU A 247 -7.64 8.07 -8.39
N GLY A 248 -7.33 6.95 -9.03
CA GLY A 248 -6.02 6.66 -9.60
C GLY A 248 -5.21 5.64 -8.78
N ILE A 249 -3.94 5.52 -9.15
CA ILE A 249 -2.94 4.65 -8.52
C ILE A 249 -2.42 5.38 -7.29
N ALA A 250 -2.45 4.71 -6.13
CA ALA A 250 -1.96 5.25 -4.86
C ALA A 250 -0.91 4.32 -4.25
N GLY A 251 0.15 4.91 -3.69
CA GLY A 251 1.21 4.21 -2.96
C GLY A 251 2.56 4.25 -3.68
N GLY A 252 3.58 4.77 -3.01
CA GLY A 252 4.90 5.01 -3.61
C GLY A 252 5.57 3.77 -4.19
N ASN A 253 5.29 2.57 -3.65
CA ASN A 253 5.83 1.32 -4.20
C ASN A 253 5.33 1.03 -5.61
N LEU A 254 4.05 1.30 -5.90
CA LEU A 254 3.48 1.06 -7.23
C LEU A 254 4.07 2.04 -8.26
N GLU A 255 4.16 3.33 -7.89
CA GLU A 255 4.71 4.37 -8.76
C GLU A 255 6.20 4.14 -9.07
N ARG A 256 6.99 3.75 -8.06
CA ARG A 256 8.40 3.36 -8.22
C ARG A 256 8.55 2.16 -9.15
N ASP A 257 7.72 1.14 -9.00
CA ASP A 257 7.80 -0.06 -9.84
C ASP A 257 7.43 0.25 -11.30
N LEU A 258 6.48 1.15 -11.55
CA LEU A 258 6.19 1.67 -12.90
C LEU A 258 7.38 2.42 -13.50
N ALA A 259 8.00 3.33 -12.73
CA ALA A 259 9.20 4.05 -13.17
C ALA A 259 10.38 3.10 -13.45
N THR A 260 10.51 2.03 -12.66
CA THR A 260 11.51 0.97 -12.87
C THR A 260 11.29 0.25 -14.20
N VAL A 261 10.04 -0.12 -14.53
CA VAL A 261 9.72 -0.75 -15.82
C VAL A 261 10.02 0.19 -16.99
N GLU A 262 9.65 1.47 -16.89
CA GLU A 262 9.94 2.47 -17.93
C GLU A 262 11.44 2.60 -18.19
N ARG A 263 12.25 2.72 -17.14
CA ARG A 263 13.71 2.83 -17.24
C ARG A 263 14.36 1.56 -17.80
N ILE A 264 13.92 0.38 -17.36
CA ILE A 264 14.41 -0.89 -17.92
C ILE A 264 14.09 -0.95 -19.41
N ALA A 265 12.87 -0.56 -19.80
CA ALA A 265 12.45 -0.60 -21.18
C ALA A 265 13.25 0.38 -22.07
N GLU A 266 13.47 1.60 -21.60
CA GLU A 266 14.33 2.58 -22.27
C GLU A 266 15.77 2.04 -22.43
N ALA A 267 16.37 1.55 -21.33
CA ALA A 267 17.75 1.08 -21.33
C ALA A 267 17.96 -0.19 -22.18
N LYS A 268 16.91 -0.99 -22.42
CA LYS A 268 16.97 -2.24 -23.20
C LYS A 268 16.31 -2.14 -24.57
N GLY A 269 15.76 -0.98 -24.93
CA GLY A 269 15.08 -0.77 -26.22
C GLY A 269 13.78 -1.58 -26.35
N THR A 270 13.02 -1.78 -25.26
CA THR A 270 11.70 -2.45 -25.29
C THR A 270 10.55 -1.45 -25.13
N ASP A 271 9.31 -1.88 -25.35
CA ASP A 271 8.13 -1.02 -25.26
C ASP A 271 7.46 -1.09 -23.87
N ALA A 272 7.34 0.06 -23.21
CA ALA A 272 6.60 0.25 -21.96
C ALA A 272 5.53 1.36 -22.05
N ARG A 273 5.08 1.73 -23.26
CA ARG A 273 4.11 2.85 -23.46
C ARG A 273 2.79 2.67 -22.71
N VAL A 274 2.40 1.44 -22.41
CA VAL A 274 1.21 1.16 -21.59
C VAL A 274 1.30 1.81 -20.19
N VAL A 275 2.50 1.92 -19.64
CA VAL A 275 2.73 2.57 -18.33
C VAL A 275 2.34 4.05 -18.39
N GLN A 276 2.66 4.74 -19.49
CA GLN A 276 2.28 6.13 -19.69
C GLN A 276 0.76 6.30 -19.78
N ALA A 277 0.07 5.36 -20.44
CA ALA A 277 -1.39 5.34 -20.49
C ALA A 277 -2.00 5.16 -19.10
N TRP A 278 -1.48 4.27 -18.26
CA TRP A 278 -1.94 4.10 -16.88
C TRP A 278 -1.64 5.31 -16.00
N LYS A 279 -0.46 5.94 -16.13
CA LYS A 279 -0.13 7.18 -15.42
C LYS A 279 -1.06 8.33 -15.84
N ALA A 280 -1.38 8.44 -17.13
CA ALA A 280 -2.34 9.42 -17.65
C ALA A 280 -3.76 9.16 -17.13
N ASN A 281 -4.22 7.90 -17.16
CA ASN A 281 -5.50 7.50 -16.56
C ASN A 281 -5.54 7.83 -15.07
N SER A 282 -4.47 7.52 -14.32
CA SER A 282 -4.37 7.83 -12.89
C SER A 282 -4.52 9.34 -12.60
N ARG A 283 -3.79 10.20 -13.35
CA ARG A 283 -3.92 11.66 -13.24
C ARG A 283 -5.35 12.12 -13.56
N HIS A 284 -5.94 11.60 -14.64
CA HIS A 284 -7.32 11.89 -15.00
C HIS A 284 -8.29 11.48 -13.88
N ARG A 285 -8.14 10.30 -13.28
CA ARG A 285 -9.02 9.85 -12.20
C ARG A 285 -8.86 10.66 -10.91
N ARG A 286 -7.66 11.16 -10.61
CA ARG A 286 -7.41 11.98 -9.43
C ARG A 286 -8.27 13.24 -9.39
N ASP A 287 -8.48 13.87 -10.54
CA ASP A 287 -9.24 15.11 -10.62
C ASP A 287 -10.76 14.87 -10.80
N TRP A 288 -11.23 13.61 -10.71
CA TRP A 288 -12.64 13.26 -10.90
C TRP A 288 -13.55 14.03 -9.96
N ALA A 289 -13.21 14.13 -8.68
CA ALA A 289 -14.07 14.80 -7.70
C ALA A 289 -14.27 16.30 -8.02
N ALA A 290 -13.18 17.00 -8.37
CA ALA A 290 -13.21 18.41 -8.76
C ALA A 290 -13.98 18.62 -10.08
N ARG A 291 -13.76 17.75 -11.08
CA ARG A 291 -14.49 17.82 -12.36
C ARG A 291 -15.99 17.58 -12.18
N THR A 292 -16.36 16.54 -11.44
CA THR A 292 -17.76 16.16 -11.24
C THR A 292 -18.51 17.24 -10.46
N ILE A 293 -17.96 17.75 -9.35
CA ILE A 293 -18.65 18.81 -8.58
C ILE A 293 -18.80 20.10 -9.40
N LYS A 294 -17.79 20.42 -10.22
CA LYS A 294 -17.87 21.56 -11.13
C LYS A 294 -19.04 21.38 -12.10
N GLN A 295 -19.09 20.25 -12.80
CA GLN A 295 -20.10 19.96 -13.80
C GLN A 295 -21.52 19.94 -13.21
N VAL A 296 -21.71 19.32 -12.05
CA VAL A 296 -23.05 19.03 -11.51
C VAL A 296 -23.59 20.10 -10.57
N VAL A 297 -22.73 21.00 -10.07
CA VAL A 297 -23.12 22.07 -9.14
C VAL A 297 -22.59 23.43 -9.58
N LEU A 298 -21.26 23.58 -9.70
CA LEU A 298 -20.65 24.92 -9.80
C LEU A 298 -20.86 25.60 -11.15
N ASP A 299 -21.04 24.85 -12.24
CA ASP A 299 -21.33 25.43 -13.56
C ASP A 299 -22.72 26.11 -13.58
N ALA A 300 -23.69 25.61 -12.80
CA ALA A 300 -25.00 26.23 -12.64
C ALA A 300 -25.06 27.23 -11.47
N HIS A 301 -24.26 26.99 -10.42
CA HIS A 301 -24.23 27.78 -9.20
C HIS A 301 -22.78 28.12 -8.79
N PRO A 302 -22.15 29.11 -9.43
CA PRO A 302 -20.73 29.43 -9.19
C PRO A 302 -20.41 29.83 -7.75
N ASP A 303 -21.39 30.36 -7.01
CA ASP A 303 -21.25 30.78 -5.61
C ASP A 303 -21.80 29.74 -4.60
N ALA A 304 -22.01 28.49 -5.03
CA ALA A 304 -22.53 27.44 -4.18
C ALA A 304 -21.64 27.19 -2.96
N THR A 305 -22.26 26.93 -1.81
CA THR A 305 -21.56 26.50 -0.60
C THR A 305 -21.38 24.98 -0.65
N LEU A 306 -20.15 24.49 -0.48
CA LEU A 306 -19.87 23.05 -0.45
C LEU A 306 -19.54 22.59 0.96
N ALA A 307 -20.16 21.50 1.39
CA ALA A 307 -19.72 20.74 2.55
C ALA A 307 -18.67 19.71 2.13
N ILE A 308 -17.59 19.59 2.91
CA ILE A 308 -16.52 18.63 2.67
C ILE A 308 -16.28 17.81 3.93
N TRP A 309 -16.38 16.50 3.78
CA TRP A 309 -16.05 15.52 4.79
C TRP A 309 -14.73 14.84 4.43
N GLY A 310 -13.72 15.02 5.28
CA GLY A 310 -12.39 14.47 5.10
C GLY A 310 -11.37 15.45 4.53
N LEU A 311 -10.27 15.63 5.26
CA LEU A 311 -9.12 16.46 4.94
C LEU A 311 -7.81 15.66 5.01
N ALA A 312 -7.77 14.60 5.81
CA ALA A 312 -6.61 13.72 5.94
C ALA A 312 -6.26 13.00 4.62
N TYR A 313 -5.04 12.48 4.54
CA TYR A 313 -4.57 11.67 3.40
C TYR A 313 -5.40 10.38 3.20
N LYS A 314 -5.83 9.76 4.32
CA LYS A 314 -6.67 8.56 4.38
C LYS A 314 -7.36 8.48 5.74
N GLU A 315 -8.25 7.52 5.91
CA GLU A 315 -8.86 7.23 7.21
C GLU A 315 -7.82 6.78 8.26
N ASN A 316 -8.15 6.99 9.54
CA ASN A 316 -7.36 6.63 10.71
C ASN A 316 -5.97 7.30 10.80
N THR A 317 -5.80 8.49 10.22
CA THR A 317 -4.57 9.29 10.38
C THR A 317 -4.88 10.79 10.45
N HIS A 318 -4.01 11.55 11.13
CA HIS A 318 -4.01 13.01 11.12
C HIS A 318 -3.06 13.60 10.05
N SER A 319 -2.40 12.74 9.27
CA SER A 319 -1.44 13.19 8.26
C SER A 319 -2.15 13.82 7.06
N ILE A 320 -1.75 15.04 6.72
CA ILE A 320 -2.20 15.79 5.53
C ILE A 320 -1.19 15.75 4.39
N LYS A 321 -0.03 15.11 4.59
CA LYS A 321 1.04 15.07 3.59
C LYS A 321 0.52 14.38 2.33
N ASN A 322 0.55 15.08 1.20
CA ASN A 322 0.02 14.62 -0.09
C ASN A 322 -1.49 14.25 -0.04
N SER A 323 -2.28 14.92 0.80
CA SER A 323 -3.72 14.66 0.92
C SER A 323 -4.45 14.89 -0.42
N PRO A 324 -5.14 13.86 -0.97
CA PRO A 324 -5.98 14.01 -2.15
C PRO A 324 -7.16 14.96 -1.92
N SER A 325 -7.68 15.02 -0.68
CA SER A 325 -8.77 15.93 -0.30
C SER A 325 -8.33 17.38 -0.45
N LEU A 326 -7.14 17.74 0.09
CA LEU A 326 -6.61 19.09 -0.04
C LEU A 326 -6.27 19.43 -1.49
N ALA A 327 -5.67 18.50 -2.23
CA ALA A 327 -5.40 18.69 -3.66
C ALA A 327 -6.68 18.88 -4.49
N THR A 328 -7.80 18.25 -4.09
CA THR A 328 -9.12 18.47 -4.71
C THR A 328 -9.65 19.84 -4.35
N ILE A 329 -9.58 20.23 -3.07
CA ILE A 329 -9.99 21.56 -2.60
C ILE A 329 -9.25 22.67 -3.35
N ASP A 330 -7.94 22.52 -3.56
CA ASP A 330 -7.11 23.50 -4.27
C ASP A 330 -7.56 23.75 -5.72
N GLN A 331 -8.20 22.77 -6.36
CA GLN A 331 -8.76 22.92 -7.71
C GLN A 331 -10.11 23.64 -7.74
N LEU A 332 -10.78 23.79 -6.59
CA LEU A 332 -12.08 24.48 -6.50
C LEU A 332 -11.89 26.01 -6.53
N PRO A 333 -12.85 26.77 -7.10
CA PRO A 333 -12.85 28.23 -7.03
C PRO A 333 -12.93 28.74 -5.58
N ASP A 334 -12.73 30.04 -5.36
CA ASP A 334 -12.84 30.68 -4.04
C ASP A 334 -14.32 30.85 -3.62
N ILE A 335 -14.93 29.74 -3.22
CA ILE A 335 -16.32 29.63 -2.77
C ILE A 335 -16.41 29.28 -1.28
N PRO A 336 -17.57 29.46 -0.63
CA PRO A 336 -17.75 29.03 0.75
C PRO A 336 -17.60 27.52 0.93
N LEU A 337 -16.72 27.12 1.85
CA LEU A 337 -16.47 25.72 2.19
C LEU A 337 -16.80 25.46 3.66
N ARG A 338 -17.52 24.37 3.92
CA ARG A 338 -17.86 23.90 5.27
C ARG A 338 -17.17 22.57 5.50
N LEU A 339 -16.15 22.57 6.35
CA LEU A 339 -15.18 21.49 6.45
C LEU A 339 -15.38 20.70 7.74
N HIS A 340 -15.28 19.39 7.64
CA HIS A 340 -15.18 18.52 8.80
C HIS A 340 -14.21 17.37 8.51
N ASP A 341 -13.28 17.13 9.43
CA ASP A 341 -12.45 15.92 9.50
C ASP A 341 -12.28 15.54 10.98
N PRO A 342 -12.32 14.26 11.37
CA PRO A 342 -12.26 13.87 12.77
C PRO A 342 -10.89 14.09 13.41
N MET A 343 -9.82 14.18 12.60
CA MET A 343 -8.43 14.20 13.05
C MET A 343 -7.62 15.39 12.52
N VAL A 344 -8.17 16.15 11.57
CA VAL A 344 -7.48 17.28 10.93
C VAL A 344 -8.31 18.55 11.11
N GLU A 345 -7.68 19.58 11.68
CA GLU A 345 -8.32 20.88 11.83
C GLU A 345 -8.49 21.59 10.49
N ALA A 346 -9.63 22.25 10.31
CA ALA A 346 -9.96 22.97 9.07
C ALA A 346 -8.99 24.11 8.72
N GLY A 347 -8.24 24.63 9.69
CA GLY A 347 -7.26 25.71 9.49
C GLY A 347 -6.13 25.36 8.52
N VAL A 348 -5.93 24.07 8.20
CA VAL A 348 -5.00 23.64 7.14
C VAL A 348 -5.46 24.11 5.75
N VAL A 349 -6.75 24.39 5.57
CA VAL A 349 -7.30 24.99 4.37
C VAL A 349 -7.19 26.50 4.49
N GLY A 350 -6.14 27.08 3.90
CA GLY A 350 -5.82 28.51 3.97
C GLY A 350 -6.75 29.44 3.18
N ARG A 351 -8.05 29.15 3.11
CA ARG A 351 -9.06 29.96 2.38
C ARG A 351 -9.92 30.74 3.36
N VAL A 352 -10.11 32.04 3.08
CA VAL A 352 -10.90 32.95 3.94
C VAL A 352 -12.36 32.49 4.09
N LYS A 353 -12.93 31.90 3.03
CA LYS A 353 -14.32 31.42 3.02
C LYS A 353 -14.48 29.97 3.49
N ALA A 354 -13.44 29.37 4.09
CA ALA A 354 -13.51 28.04 4.67
C ALA A 354 -13.81 28.11 6.18
N GLN A 355 -14.77 27.31 6.63
CA GLN A 355 -15.14 27.21 8.03
C GLN A 355 -15.12 25.74 8.49
N GLY A 356 -14.44 25.47 9.60
CA GLY A 356 -14.43 24.16 10.24
C GLY A 356 -15.62 23.93 11.17
N PHE A 357 -16.09 22.69 11.24
CA PHE A 357 -17.15 22.24 12.12
C PHE A 357 -16.67 21.07 12.98
N ALA A 358 -17.13 21.01 14.23
CA ALA A 358 -16.76 19.94 15.17
C ALA A 358 -17.57 18.65 14.97
N ARG A 359 -18.75 18.73 14.34
CA ARG A 359 -19.59 17.58 14.01
C ARG A 359 -19.88 17.57 12.54
N GLU A 360 -19.85 16.39 11.94
CA GLU A 360 -20.00 16.21 10.50
C GLU A 360 -21.35 16.71 9.96
N LEU A 361 -22.44 16.51 10.71
CA LEU A 361 -23.77 16.98 10.32
C LEU A 361 -23.91 18.51 10.32
N ASP A 362 -23.18 19.21 11.19
CA ASP A 362 -23.24 20.68 11.27
C ASP A 362 -22.57 21.34 10.04
N ALA A 363 -21.61 20.66 9.43
CA ALA A 363 -21.00 21.09 8.17
C ALA A 363 -22.01 21.09 7.00
N LEU A 364 -23.09 20.31 7.10
CA LEU A 364 -24.10 20.19 6.03
C LEU A 364 -25.08 21.36 6.00
N ASP A 365 -25.31 22.03 7.13
CA ASP A 365 -26.34 23.05 7.26
C ASP A 365 -26.12 24.21 6.27
N GLY A 366 -27.06 24.37 5.33
CA GLY A 366 -27.01 25.40 4.29
C GLY A 366 -26.10 25.11 3.09
N ALA A 367 -25.39 23.98 3.08
CA ALA A 367 -24.56 23.57 1.95
C ALA A 367 -25.41 23.09 0.77
N ASN A 368 -25.00 23.45 -0.45
CA ASN A 368 -25.63 23.06 -1.70
C ASN A 368 -25.30 21.61 -2.10
N ALA A 369 -24.13 21.10 -1.68
CA ALA A 369 -23.70 19.74 -1.94
C ALA A 369 -22.71 19.27 -0.89
N LEU A 370 -22.59 17.95 -0.75
CA LEU A 370 -21.58 17.29 0.09
C LEU A 370 -20.55 16.57 -0.79
N MET A 371 -19.27 16.73 -0.47
CA MET A 371 -18.17 15.92 -0.99
C MET A 371 -17.56 15.09 0.13
N ILE A 372 -17.53 13.76 0.00
CA ILE A 372 -16.87 12.84 0.93
C ILE A 372 -15.49 12.49 0.36
N LEU A 373 -14.46 13.19 0.81
CA LEU A 373 -13.11 13.10 0.27
C LEU A 373 -12.17 12.22 1.10
N THR A 374 -12.60 11.76 2.27
CA THR A 374 -11.88 10.74 3.05
C THR A 374 -12.86 9.74 3.64
N PRO A 375 -12.68 8.42 3.44
CA PRO A 375 -13.66 7.41 3.81
C PRO A 375 -13.58 7.02 5.30
N TRP A 376 -13.77 8.01 6.18
CA TRP A 376 -13.79 7.77 7.63
C TRP A 376 -14.92 6.82 8.02
N PRO A 377 -14.68 5.77 8.83
CA PRO A 377 -15.71 4.82 9.23
C PRO A 377 -16.91 5.45 9.95
N GLN A 378 -16.76 6.63 10.56
CA GLN A 378 -17.87 7.33 11.19
C GLN A 378 -18.89 7.89 10.18
N TYR A 379 -18.44 8.29 8.98
CA TYR A 379 -19.34 8.82 7.95
C TYR A 379 -20.27 7.75 7.41
N ALA A 380 -19.80 6.50 7.32
CA ALA A 380 -20.61 5.34 6.91
C ALA A 380 -21.75 5.01 7.90
N LYS A 381 -21.71 5.54 9.13
CA LYS A 381 -22.75 5.31 10.15
C LYS A 381 -23.90 6.30 10.07
N ILE A 382 -23.81 7.31 9.21
CA ILE A 382 -24.80 8.37 9.10
C ILE A 382 -25.85 7.95 8.08
N ALA A 383 -27.12 8.02 8.47
CA ALA A 383 -28.20 7.69 7.56
C ALA A 383 -28.28 8.73 6.43
N PRO A 384 -28.40 8.33 5.15
CA PRO A 384 -28.56 9.29 4.06
C PRO A 384 -29.77 10.23 4.24
N GLY A 385 -30.81 9.81 4.96
CA GLY A 385 -31.94 10.66 5.34
C GLY A 385 -31.53 11.86 6.21
N ASP A 386 -30.57 11.69 7.13
CA ASP A 386 -30.06 12.78 7.96
C ASP A 386 -29.26 13.79 7.12
N ILE A 387 -28.52 13.30 6.13
CA ILE A 387 -27.80 14.14 5.16
C ILE A 387 -28.80 14.95 4.33
N ALA A 388 -29.83 14.28 3.80
CA ALA A 388 -30.87 14.90 2.98
C ALA A 388 -31.70 15.95 3.72
N ALA A 389 -31.88 15.79 5.04
CA ALA A 389 -32.60 16.74 5.89
C ALA A 389 -31.82 18.04 6.16
N ARG A 390 -30.47 18.00 6.07
CA ARG A 390 -29.59 19.14 6.40
C ARG A 390 -29.07 19.89 5.20
N LEU A 391 -28.79 19.17 4.10
CA LEU A 391 -28.35 19.80 2.85
C LEU A 391 -29.45 20.68 2.26
N LYS A 392 -29.06 21.89 1.83
CA LYS A 392 -29.91 22.80 1.07
C LYS A 392 -30.19 22.23 -0.33
N GLY A 393 -29.16 21.68 -0.97
CA GLY A 393 -29.30 20.93 -2.22
C GLY A 393 -29.47 19.44 -1.96
N LYS A 394 -29.39 18.63 -3.03
CA LYS A 394 -29.56 17.17 -2.96
C LYS A 394 -28.36 16.40 -3.51
N VAL A 395 -27.26 17.07 -3.82
CA VAL A 395 -26.09 16.44 -4.43
C VAL A 395 -25.14 15.92 -3.36
N VAL A 396 -24.74 14.65 -3.48
CA VAL A 396 -23.67 14.03 -2.70
C VAL A 396 -22.67 13.40 -3.64
N LEU A 397 -21.40 13.76 -3.49
CA LEU A 397 -20.27 13.23 -4.22
C LEU A 397 -19.43 12.36 -3.30
N ASP A 398 -19.38 11.06 -3.57
CA ASP A 398 -18.69 10.07 -2.76
C ASP A 398 -17.87 9.10 -3.64
N PRO A 399 -16.64 9.47 -4.00
CA PRO A 399 -15.77 8.61 -4.81
C PRO A 399 -15.34 7.31 -4.12
N TYR A 400 -15.58 7.15 -2.82
CA TYR A 400 -15.15 5.98 -2.06
C TYR A 400 -16.27 4.96 -1.81
N ALA A 401 -17.50 5.35 -2.12
CA ALA A 401 -18.73 4.60 -1.83
C ALA A 401 -18.85 4.30 -0.32
N VAL A 402 -18.69 5.34 0.50
CA VAL A 402 -18.88 5.30 1.95
C VAL A 402 -20.35 5.12 2.29
N LEU A 403 -21.24 5.79 1.55
CA LEU A 403 -22.68 5.68 1.74
C LEU A 403 -23.28 4.56 0.88
N ASP A 404 -24.34 3.96 1.40
CA ASP A 404 -25.19 3.06 0.63
C ASP A 404 -25.96 3.85 -0.43
N ALA A 405 -25.75 3.48 -1.70
CA ALA A 405 -26.26 4.23 -2.83
C ALA A 405 -27.80 4.15 -2.94
N ASP A 406 -28.39 3.01 -2.58
CA ASP A 406 -29.84 2.81 -2.69
C ASP A 406 -30.58 3.53 -1.56
N ALA A 407 -30.00 3.55 -0.36
CA ALA A 407 -30.47 4.37 0.75
C ALA A 407 -30.33 5.88 0.45
N ALA A 408 -29.24 6.30 -0.22
CA ALA A 408 -29.09 7.68 -0.67
C ALA A 408 -30.16 8.07 -1.70
N ALA A 409 -30.40 7.22 -2.71
CA ALA A 409 -31.47 7.43 -3.68
C ALA A 409 -32.86 7.47 -3.02
N ALA A 410 -33.14 6.55 -2.10
CA ALA A 410 -34.41 6.52 -1.35
C ALA A 410 -34.62 7.77 -0.47
N ALA A 411 -33.53 8.41 -0.02
CA ALA A 411 -33.55 9.68 0.70
C ALA A 411 -33.72 10.91 -0.22
N GLY A 412 -33.81 10.71 -1.54
CA GLY A 412 -33.94 11.77 -2.54
C GLY A 412 -32.63 12.53 -2.80
N LEU A 413 -31.48 11.88 -2.58
CA LEU A 413 -30.16 12.44 -2.90
C LEU A 413 -29.74 12.03 -4.31
N ALA A 414 -29.27 12.99 -5.10
CA ALA A 414 -28.50 12.75 -6.31
C ALA A 414 -27.09 12.32 -5.90
N TYR A 415 -26.87 11.00 -5.87
CA TYR A 415 -25.65 10.37 -5.40
C TYR A 415 -24.68 10.06 -6.55
N TYR A 416 -23.48 10.63 -6.48
CA TYR A 416 -22.43 10.48 -7.47
C TYR A 416 -21.27 9.68 -6.86
N THR A 417 -21.00 8.51 -7.43
CA THR A 417 -19.87 7.65 -7.04
C THR A 417 -19.20 7.07 -8.28
N LEU A 418 -17.98 6.57 -8.13
CA LEU A 418 -17.21 6.03 -9.24
C LEU A 418 -17.90 4.78 -9.81
N GLY A 419 -18.08 4.74 -11.12
CA GLY A 419 -18.61 3.58 -11.82
C GLY A 419 -20.12 3.48 -11.87
N ARG A 420 -20.87 4.44 -11.33
CA ARG A 420 -22.34 4.45 -11.38
C ARG A 420 -22.82 5.76 -11.99
N SER A 421 -23.71 5.66 -12.97
CA SER A 421 -24.40 6.84 -13.48
C SER A 421 -25.28 7.44 -12.38
N ALA A 422 -25.31 8.77 -12.27
CA ALA A 422 -26.19 9.42 -11.32
C ALA A 422 -27.64 9.14 -11.69
N GLN A 423 -28.41 8.62 -10.74
CA GLN A 423 -29.85 8.51 -10.91
C GLN A 423 -30.41 9.94 -10.96
N ALA A 424 -30.91 10.34 -12.14
CA ALA A 424 -31.61 11.61 -12.28
C ALA A 424 -32.83 11.61 -11.34
N LEU A 425 -32.97 12.68 -10.55
CA LEU A 425 -34.14 12.94 -9.73
C LEU A 425 -35.40 13.15 -10.58
#